data_AF-A0A9E6P230-F1
#
_entry.id   AF-A0A9E6P230-F1
#
_cell.length_a   1.000
_cell.length_b   1.000
_cell.length_c   1.000
_cell.angle_alpha   90.00
_cell.angle_beta   90.00
_cell.angle_gamma   90.00
#
_symmetry.space_group_name_H-M   'P 1'
#
loop_
_entity.id
_entity.type
_entity.pdbx_description
1 polymer ?
#
loop_
_entity_poly.entity_id
_entity_poly.type
_entity_poly.pdbx_seq_one_letter_code
_entity_poly.pdbx_strand_id
1 'polypeptide(L)'
;MPAVQRQPFCARLIIIGYGSIGRGVLPLLLRHIELDPAQVWVICPSGAAEQAARDYGVQVEQQALTANNFHACLEPKLRAGDFLLNLSVEVSSQALLAFCQTRDVLYLDTCTEPWAGGYDSAEQPPQACTNYALRHGILALRGAQDSATAILTHGANPGLVSHLVKQALENLAADIGQQHPVCTSREDWARLAQALQVKVIHIAEYDSQYAARRKEPGEFVNTWSVEGFIAEACQPAELGWGSHERALPADARRHPYGSQAAIYLQRPGAATQVRTWTPGVGPTLGFLVTHSEAISIAEYLTVGEGAHPDYRPTVHYAYRPCDDALLSLHELAARQWQPQPRQRLLDDDIAGGRDELGVLLLGHGKTAYWYGSTLSIDQARTLCPHNSATSLQVTAAVMAGVVWTIRNPRRGILEPDELPHREILELCRPYLGPLQGFYSDWTPLAQRHVGIDPPSDEEDPWQFRNLRFT
;
A
#
# COMPACT_ATOMS: atom_id res chain seq x y z
N MET A 1 24.87 -5.36 -12.45
CA MET A 1 24.62 -4.79 -11.11
C MET A 1 25.82 -5.07 -10.23
N PRO A 2 26.20 -4.18 -9.29
CA PRO A 2 27.27 -4.46 -8.32
C PRO A 2 26.93 -5.69 -7.48
N ALA A 3 27.96 -6.33 -6.90
CA ALA A 3 27.78 -7.47 -6.01
C ALA A 3 26.96 -7.04 -4.79
N VAL A 4 25.81 -7.71 -4.58
CA VAL A 4 24.94 -7.49 -3.42
C VAL A 4 25.47 -8.34 -2.26
N GLN A 5 25.70 -7.72 -1.11
CA GLN A 5 25.99 -8.47 0.12
C GLN A 5 24.72 -9.19 0.56
N ARG A 6 24.73 -10.53 0.52
CA ARG A 6 23.59 -11.34 0.95
C ARG A 6 23.48 -11.33 2.47
N GLN A 7 22.25 -11.25 2.98
CA GLN A 7 21.91 -11.33 4.40
C GLN A 7 21.89 -12.81 4.84
N PRO A 8 22.71 -13.22 5.83
CA PRO A 8 22.64 -14.57 6.37
C PRO A 8 21.27 -14.88 6.97
N PHE A 9 20.72 -16.06 6.67
CA PHE A 9 19.47 -16.55 7.25
C PHE A 9 19.41 -18.09 7.28
N CYS A 10 19.51 -18.67 8.48
CA CYS A 10 19.62 -20.13 8.67
C CYS A 10 18.28 -20.81 9.03
N ALA A 11 17.15 -20.12 8.86
CA ALA A 11 15.81 -20.61 9.23
C ALA A 11 14.94 -20.83 7.98
N ARG A 12 13.70 -21.30 8.16
CA ARG A 12 12.78 -21.54 7.05
C ARG A 12 12.03 -20.26 6.67
N LEU A 13 11.68 -20.15 5.39
CA LEU A 13 10.79 -19.13 4.87
C LEU A 13 9.56 -19.82 4.27
N ILE A 14 8.38 -19.53 4.82
CA ILE A 14 7.11 -19.95 4.24
C ILE A 14 6.44 -18.75 3.58
N ILE A 15 6.13 -18.87 2.30
CA ILE A 15 5.37 -17.90 1.53
C ILE A 15 3.94 -18.40 1.38
N ILE A 16 2.96 -17.63 1.84
CA ILE A 16 1.53 -17.92 1.63
C ILE A 16 1.06 -17.08 0.45
N GLY A 17 0.55 -17.72 -0.60
CA GLY A 17 0.20 -17.07 -1.85
C GLY A 17 1.37 -16.96 -2.84
N TYR A 18 1.10 -17.30 -4.10
CA TYR A 18 2.10 -17.31 -5.17
C TYR A 18 1.56 -16.70 -6.47
N GLY A 19 0.85 -15.57 -6.32
CA GLY A 19 0.35 -14.74 -7.41
C GLY A 19 1.45 -13.87 -8.04
N SER A 20 1.09 -12.68 -8.53
CA SER A 20 2.08 -11.73 -9.09
C SER A 20 3.20 -11.39 -8.11
N ILE A 21 2.86 -11.06 -6.86
CA ILE A 21 3.83 -10.62 -5.85
C ILE A 21 4.69 -11.79 -5.36
N GLY A 22 4.08 -12.95 -5.05
CA GLY A 22 4.83 -14.14 -4.61
C GLY A 22 5.84 -14.63 -5.66
N ARG A 23 5.45 -14.65 -6.94
CA ARG A 23 6.36 -14.98 -8.06
C ARG A 23 7.46 -13.94 -8.22
N GLY A 24 7.10 -12.66 -8.15
CA GLY A 24 8.03 -11.55 -8.37
C GLY A 24 9.06 -11.36 -7.24
N VAL A 25 8.71 -11.69 -6.00
CA VAL A 25 9.60 -11.47 -4.84
C VAL A 25 10.63 -12.57 -4.66
N LEU A 26 10.32 -13.83 -5.00
CA LEU A 26 11.22 -14.96 -4.82
C LEU A 26 12.63 -14.72 -5.42
N PRO A 27 12.80 -14.27 -6.68
CA PRO A 27 14.12 -13.98 -7.23
C PRO A 27 14.85 -12.83 -6.51
N LEU A 28 14.13 -11.90 -5.88
CA LEU A 28 14.74 -10.85 -5.04
C LEU A 28 15.23 -11.43 -3.72
N LEU A 29 14.44 -12.28 -3.05
CA LEU A 29 14.85 -12.91 -1.79
C LEU A 29 16.08 -13.79 -1.98
N LEU A 30 16.12 -14.62 -3.02
CA LEU A 30 17.29 -15.45 -3.32
C LEU A 30 18.55 -14.62 -3.66
N ARG A 31 18.36 -13.42 -4.24
CA ARG A 31 19.45 -12.49 -4.58
C ARG A 31 20.00 -11.77 -3.35
N HIS A 32 19.17 -11.45 -2.36
CA HIS A 32 19.54 -10.62 -1.20
C HIS A 32 19.74 -11.38 0.10
N ILE A 33 19.30 -12.63 0.19
CA ILE A 33 19.35 -13.44 1.40
C ILE A 33 20.08 -14.75 1.08
N GLU A 34 20.91 -15.23 1.99
CA GLU A 34 21.56 -16.55 1.92
C GLU A 34 20.55 -17.66 2.20
N LEU A 35 19.64 -17.88 1.24
CA LEU A 35 18.63 -18.92 1.25
C LEU A 35 19.03 -20.07 0.33
N ASP A 36 19.01 -21.29 0.87
CA ASP A 36 18.90 -22.52 0.07
C ASP A 36 17.42 -22.67 -0.36
N PRO A 37 17.11 -22.97 -1.64
CA PRO A 37 15.75 -23.27 -2.08
C PRO A 37 14.99 -24.28 -1.21
N ALA A 38 15.68 -25.26 -0.60
CA ALA A 38 15.06 -26.23 0.31
C ALA A 38 14.53 -25.61 1.62
N GLN A 39 14.98 -24.40 1.98
CA GLN A 39 14.45 -23.62 3.11
C GLN A 39 13.15 -22.88 2.76
N VAL A 40 12.79 -22.78 1.47
CA VAL A 40 11.65 -21.99 0.99
C VAL A 40 10.46 -22.89 0.63
N TRP A 41 9.33 -22.63 1.26
CA TRP A 41 8.08 -23.37 1.07
C TRP A 41 6.98 -22.40 0.65
N VAL A 42 6.23 -22.77 -0.37
CA VAL A 42 5.09 -21.99 -0.88
C VAL A 42 3.81 -22.74 -0.57
N ILE A 43 2.81 -22.07 -0.02
CA ILE A 43 1.47 -22.63 0.22
C ILE A 43 0.46 -21.79 -0.57
N CYS A 44 -0.19 -22.41 -1.56
CA CYS A 44 -1.24 -21.75 -2.33
C CYS A 44 -2.15 -22.76 -3.04
N PRO A 45 -3.41 -22.43 -3.35
CA PRO A 45 -4.33 -23.39 -4.00
C PRO A 45 -4.08 -23.61 -5.50
N SER A 46 -3.32 -22.72 -6.15
CA SER A 46 -3.16 -22.73 -7.61
C SER A 46 -2.11 -23.74 -8.07
N GLY A 47 -2.51 -24.69 -8.93
CA GLY A 47 -1.57 -25.63 -9.56
C GLY A 47 -0.56 -24.97 -10.50
N ALA A 48 -0.82 -23.73 -10.97
CA ALA A 48 0.14 -22.98 -11.77
C ALA A 48 1.39 -22.57 -10.96
N ALA A 49 1.28 -22.50 -9.63
CA ALA A 49 2.38 -22.13 -8.76
C ALA A 49 3.52 -23.15 -8.79
N GLU A 50 3.22 -24.44 -8.84
CA GLU A 50 4.24 -25.48 -9.00
C GLU A 50 5.09 -25.22 -10.24
N GLN A 51 4.45 -24.93 -11.38
CA GLN A 51 5.18 -24.69 -12.62
C GLN A 51 6.05 -23.43 -12.55
N ALA A 52 5.55 -22.36 -11.93
CA ALA A 52 6.29 -21.12 -11.75
C ALA A 52 7.43 -21.21 -10.70
N ALA A 53 7.33 -22.15 -9.77
CA ALA A 53 8.32 -22.39 -8.72
C ALA A 53 9.44 -23.37 -9.13
N ARG A 54 9.19 -24.24 -10.12
CA ARG A 54 10.11 -25.31 -10.56
C ARG A 54 11.51 -24.81 -10.88
N ASP A 55 11.63 -23.69 -11.57
CA ASP A 55 12.93 -23.13 -11.99
C ASP A 55 13.78 -22.64 -10.81
N TYR A 56 13.15 -22.39 -9.66
CA TYR A 56 13.82 -21.98 -8.43
C TYR A 56 14.07 -23.14 -7.45
N GLY A 57 13.54 -24.34 -7.72
CA GLY A 57 13.72 -25.51 -6.86
C GLY A 57 13.04 -25.41 -5.49
N VAL A 58 12.03 -24.53 -5.34
CA VAL A 58 11.30 -24.33 -4.08
C VAL A 58 10.11 -25.29 -3.98
N GLN A 59 9.76 -25.68 -2.75
CA GLN A 59 8.66 -26.62 -2.51
C GLN A 59 7.32 -25.89 -2.56
N VAL A 60 6.33 -26.48 -3.21
CA VAL A 60 4.96 -25.94 -3.28
C VAL A 60 3.98 -26.96 -2.71
N GLU A 61 3.18 -26.53 -1.73
CA GLU A 61 2.04 -27.26 -1.20
C GLU A 61 0.75 -26.65 -1.79
N GLN A 62 0.07 -27.44 -2.62
CA GLN A 62 -1.17 -26.99 -3.25
C GLN A 62 -2.35 -27.04 -2.26
N GLN A 63 -2.50 -25.99 -1.45
CA GLN A 63 -3.49 -25.93 -0.39
C GLN A 63 -4.05 -24.50 -0.22
N ALA A 64 -5.37 -24.38 -0.16
CA ALA A 64 -6.02 -23.16 0.33
C ALA A 64 -5.98 -23.14 1.86
N LEU A 65 -5.50 -22.05 2.44
CA LEU A 65 -5.61 -21.82 3.88
C LEU A 65 -6.97 -21.25 4.21
N THR A 66 -7.57 -21.77 5.28
CA THR A 66 -8.88 -21.39 5.79
C THR A 66 -8.82 -21.33 7.32
N ALA A 67 -9.80 -20.68 7.93
CA ALA A 67 -9.94 -20.65 9.38
C ALA A 67 -9.90 -22.04 10.05
N ASN A 68 -10.33 -23.09 9.34
CA ASN A 68 -10.44 -24.45 9.89
C ASN A 68 -9.15 -25.28 9.76
N ASN A 69 -8.25 -24.95 8.83
CA ASN A 69 -7.10 -25.81 8.51
C ASN A 69 -5.73 -25.15 8.74
N PHE A 70 -5.66 -23.82 8.90
CA PHE A 70 -4.37 -23.12 8.87
C PHE A 70 -3.43 -23.56 9.99
N HIS A 71 -3.94 -23.81 11.20
CA HIS A 71 -3.15 -24.36 12.31
C HIS A 71 -2.53 -25.71 11.93
N ALA A 72 -3.32 -26.68 11.48
CA ALA A 72 -2.86 -28.02 11.12
C ALA A 72 -1.87 -28.00 9.95
N CYS A 73 -2.02 -27.05 9.02
CA CYS A 73 -1.13 -26.89 7.89
C CYS A 73 0.23 -26.28 8.29
N LEU A 74 0.22 -25.24 9.14
CA LEU A 74 1.40 -24.42 9.45
C LEU A 74 2.21 -24.92 10.65
N GLU A 75 1.55 -25.48 11.68
CA GLU A 75 2.20 -25.90 12.93
C GLU A 75 3.31 -26.95 12.73
N PRO A 76 3.18 -27.95 11.85
CA PRO A 76 4.28 -28.90 11.60
C PRO A 76 5.48 -28.29 10.85
N LYS A 77 5.30 -27.11 10.25
CA LYS A 77 6.27 -26.53 9.30
C LYS A 77 7.11 -25.41 9.90
N LEU A 78 6.54 -24.66 10.85
CA LEU A 78 7.15 -23.48 11.45
C LEU A 78 7.67 -23.76 12.87
N ARG A 79 8.84 -23.19 13.18
CA ARG A 79 9.42 -23.11 14.52
C ARG A 79 9.89 -21.68 14.81
N ALA A 80 10.21 -21.41 16.06
CA ALA A 80 10.78 -20.13 16.48
C ALA A 80 11.97 -19.71 15.61
N GLY A 81 11.98 -18.46 15.16
CA GLY A 81 12.98 -17.89 14.27
C GLY A 81 12.76 -18.14 12.77
N ASP A 82 11.81 -18.99 12.38
CA ASP A 82 11.37 -19.08 10.98
C ASP A 82 10.60 -17.81 10.57
N PHE A 83 10.36 -17.64 9.27
CA PHE A 83 9.69 -16.48 8.68
C PHE A 83 8.43 -16.92 7.93
N LEU A 84 7.30 -16.29 8.22
CA LEU A 84 6.06 -16.41 7.45
C LEU A 84 5.84 -15.10 6.66
N LEU A 85 5.88 -15.21 5.34
CA LEU A 85 5.65 -14.12 4.38
C LEU A 85 4.27 -14.30 3.75
N ASN A 86 3.31 -13.49 4.15
CA ASN A 86 1.93 -13.57 3.68
C ASN A 86 1.70 -12.62 2.48
N LEU A 87 1.52 -13.21 1.30
CA LEU A 87 1.27 -12.54 0.01
C LEU A 87 0.00 -13.10 -0.64
N SER A 88 -0.99 -13.43 0.19
CA SER A 88 -2.24 -14.07 -0.22
C SER A 88 -3.43 -13.13 -0.11
N VAL A 89 -4.54 -13.56 -0.72
CA VAL A 89 -5.88 -12.97 -0.57
C VAL A 89 -6.75 -13.96 0.20
N GLU A 90 -7.81 -13.48 0.84
CA GLU A 90 -8.80 -14.30 1.55
C GLU A 90 -8.25 -15.09 2.76
N VAL A 91 -7.05 -14.73 3.24
CA VAL A 91 -6.40 -15.36 4.38
C VAL A 91 -6.22 -14.33 5.49
N SER A 92 -6.78 -14.61 6.67
CA SER A 92 -6.79 -13.64 7.76
C SER A 92 -5.39 -13.31 8.25
N SER A 93 -4.95 -12.08 7.99
CA SER A 93 -3.67 -11.54 8.46
C SER A 93 -3.63 -11.49 9.99
N GLN A 94 -4.74 -11.14 10.64
CA GLN A 94 -4.87 -11.14 12.10
C GLN A 94 -4.68 -12.55 12.70
N ALA A 95 -5.26 -13.59 12.09
CA ALA A 95 -5.12 -14.97 12.57
C ALA A 95 -3.70 -15.50 12.37
N LEU A 96 -3.10 -15.24 11.21
CA LEU A 96 -1.71 -15.61 10.93
C LEU A 96 -0.74 -14.89 11.86
N LEU A 97 -0.94 -13.60 12.09
CA LEU A 97 -0.10 -12.82 13.00
C LEU A 97 -0.16 -13.37 14.43
N ALA A 98 -1.37 -13.63 14.95
CA ALA A 98 -1.53 -14.21 16.28
C ALA A 98 -0.85 -15.59 16.38
N PHE A 99 -0.98 -16.42 15.35
CA PHE A 99 -0.28 -17.70 15.25
C PHE A 99 1.25 -17.53 15.29
N CYS A 100 1.80 -16.57 14.54
CA CYS A 100 3.24 -16.32 14.47
C CYS A 100 3.78 -15.77 15.79
N GLN A 101 3.11 -14.78 16.39
CA GLN A 101 3.53 -14.16 17.65
C GLN A 101 3.60 -15.17 18.80
N THR A 102 2.64 -16.10 18.88
CA THR A 102 2.65 -17.15 19.92
C THR A 102 3.77 -18.19 19.76
N ARG A 103 4.42 -18.24 18.60
CA ARG A 103 5.45 -19.23 18.23
C ARG A 103 6.82 -18.61 17.95
N ASP A 104 6.97 -17.30 18.20
CA ASP A 104 8.20 -16.53 17.92
C ASP A 104 8.66 -16.67 16.45
N VAL A 105 7.68 -16.64 15.54
CA VAL A 105 7.88 -16.67 14.08
C VAL A 105 7.83 -15.25 13.54
N LEU A 106 8.80 -14.89 12.70
CA LEU A 106 8.86 -13.60 12.01
C LEU A 106 7.73 -13.51 10.99
N TYR A 107 7.18 -12.31 10.80
CA TYR A 107 6.01 -12.11 9.94
C TYR A 107 6.14 -10.88 9.05
N LEU A 108 5.65 -10.98 7.81
CA LEU A 108 5.39 -9.82 6.96
C LEU A 108 4.18 -10.07 6.07
N ASP A 109 3.31 -9.07 5.90
CA ASP A 109 2.28 -9.03 4.86
C ASP A 109 2.30 -7.70 4.09
N THR A 110 1.52 -7.64 3.00
CA THR A 110 1.37 -6.42 2.17
C THR A 110 0.01 -5.75 2.32
N CYS A 111 -0.96 -6.42 2.96
CA CYS A 111 -2.31 -5.92 3.22
C CYS A 111 -2.87 -6.60 4.48
N THR A 112 -3.83 -5.96 5.15
CA THR A 112 -4.58 -6.60 6.24
C THR A 112 -5.81 -7.27 5.64
N GLU A 113 -5.71 -8.58 5.40
CA GLU A 113 -6.80 -9.39 4.83
C GLU A 113 -7.66 -10.05 5.91
N PRO A 114 -8.99 -10.15 5.74
CA PRO A 114 -9.84 -11.08 6.47
C PRO A 114 -9.81 -12.48 5.84
N TRP A 115 -10.56 -13.43 6.42
CA TRP A 115 -10.85 -14.69 5.74
C TRP A 115 -11.82 -14.48 4.57
N ALA A 116 -11.85 -15.41 3.61
CA ALA A 116 -12.83 -15.47 2.52
C ALA A 116 -14.26 -15.08 2.96
N GLY A 117 -14.89 -14.19 2.20
CA GLY A 117 -16.22 -13.63 2.52
C GLY A 117 -16.24 -12.53 3.58
N GLY A 118 -15.09 -12.15 4.14
CA GLY A 118 -14.98 -11.10 5.16
C GLY A 118 -15.33 -9.69 4.67
N TYR A 119 -15.16 -9.41 3.36
CA TYR A 119 -15.49 -8.11 2.76
C TYR A 119 -16.97 -7.96 2.38
N ASP A 120 -17.64 -9.07 2.04
CA ASP A 120 -18.97 -9.09 1.39
C ASP A 120 -20.10 -9.58 2.30
N SER A 121 -19.90 -9.61 3.62
CA SER A 121 -20.95 -10.03 4.55
C SER A 121 -22.10 -9.01 4.57
N ALA A 122 -23.23 -9.37 3.94
CA ALA A 122 -24.44 -8.53 3.84
C ALA A 122 -25.02 -8.08 5.20
N GLU A 123 -24.57 -8.70 6.29
CA GLU A 123 -25.00 -8.40 7.66
C GLU A 123 -24.10 -7.35 8.35
N GLN A 124 -22.94 -6.99 7.78
CA GLN A 124 -22.01 -6.06 8.40
C GLN A 124 -22.29 -4.60 8.03
N PRO A 125 -22.25 -3.66 9.01
CA PRO A 125 -22.32 -2.25 8.70
C PRO A 125 -21.06 -1.81 7.92
N PRO A 126 -21.14 -0.81 7.02
CA PRO A 126 -19.99 -0.37 6.22
C PRO A 126 -18.72 -0.08 7.04
N GLN A 127 -18.88 0.39 8.27
CA GLN A 127 -17.77 0.63 9.20
C GLN A 127 -16.92 -0.62 9.48
N ALA A 128 -17.53 -1.80 9.58
CA ALA A 128 -16.81 -3.04 9.90
C ALA A 128 -15.93 -3.52 8.73
N CYS A 129 -16.31 -3.16 7.50
CA CYS A 129 -15.57 -3.47 6.28
C CYS A 129 -14.52 -2.39 5.93
N THR A 130 -14.16 -1.48 6.85
CA THR A 130 -13.15 -0.45 6.60
C THR A 130 -11.74 -0.95 6.90
N ASN A 131 -10.72 -0.40 6.21
CA ASN A 131 -9.33 -0.67 6.57
C ASN A 131 -8.99 -0.13 7.96
N TYR A 132 -9.66 0.93 8.43
CA TYR A 132 -9.51 1.38 9.81
C TYR A 132 -9.95 0.31 10.81
N ALA A 133 -11.08 -0.37 10.59
CA ALA A 133 -11.54 -1.44 11.47
C ALA A 133 -10.60 -2.64 11.45
N LEU A 134 -10.14 -3.07 10.27
CA LEU A 134 -9.16 -4.15 10.10
C LEU A 134 -7.84 -3.81 10.80
N ARG A 135 -7.31 -2.60 10.55
CA ARG A 135 -6.10 -2.07 11.20
C ARG A 135 -6.26 -2.02 12.72
N HIS A 136 -7.40 -1.53 13.22
CA HIS A 136 -7.65 -1.49 14.67
C HIS A 136 -7.63 -2.89 15.29
N GLY A 137 -8.26 -3.88 14.63
CA GLY A 137 -8.29 -5.27 15.09
C GLY A 137 -6.91 -5.92 15.13
N ILE A 138 -6.08 -5.73 14.10
CA ILE A 138 -4.73 -6.31 14.07
C ILE A 138 -3.77 -5.61 15.03
N LEU A 139 -3.88 -4.30 15.21
CA LEU A 139 -3.05 -3.55 16.16
C LEU A 139 -3.40 -3.85 17.62
N ALA A 140 -4.60 -4.37 17.91
CA ALA A 140 -4.94 -4.88 19.25
C ALA A 140 -4.08 -6.10 19.66
N LEU A 141 -3.37 -6.74 18.72
CA LEU A 141 -2.41 -7.80 19.00
C LEU A 141 -1.02 -7.26 19.40
N ARG A 142 -0.76 -5.94 19.31
CA ARG A 142 0.52 -5.36 19.78
C ARG A 142 0.75 -5.71 21.25
N GLY A 143 1.89 -6.34 21.51
CA GLY A 143 2.30 -6.80 22.84
C GLY A 143 3.66 -6.24 23.25
N ALA A 144 4.51 -7.09 23.80
CA ALA A 144 5.87 -6.72 24.19
C ALA A 144 6.71 -6.31 22.96
N GLN A 145 7.51 -5.26 23.08
CA GLN A 145 8.43 -4.82 22.02
C GLN A 145 9.57 -5.83 21.78
N ASP A 146 9.90 -6.63 22.78
CA ASP A 146 10.81 -7.78 22.63
C ASP A 146 10.00 -9.06 22.35
N SER A 147 9.40 -9.12 21.15
CA SER A 147 8.82 -10.33 20.56
C SER A 147 9.23 -10.44 19.10
N ALA A 148 9.00 -11.60 18.46
CA ALA A 148 9.26 -11.79 17.03
C ALA A 148 8.73 -10.61 16.22
N THR A 149 9.60 -10.05 15.39
CA THR A 149 9.24 -8.92 14.54
C THR A 149 8.20 -9.33 13.52
N ALA A 150 7.14 -8.53 13.44
CA ALA A 150 6.07 -8.64 12.46
C ALA A 150 5.87 -7.29 11.80
N ILE A 151 6.03 -7.21 10.49
CA ILE A 151 5.77 -5.98 9.74
C ILE A 151 4.44 -6.10 9.02
N LEU A 152 3.51 -5.22 9.35
CA LEU A 152 2.21 -5.14 8.71
C LEU A 152 2.29 -4.28 7.45
N THR A 153 1.54 -4.66 6.43
CA THR A 153 1.19 -3.83 5.27
C THR A 153 2.40 -3.21 4.57
N HIS A 154 3.45 -4.01 4.33
CA HIS A 154 4.73 -3.57 3.77
C HIS A 154 4.93 -4.03 2.33
N GLY A 155 4.09 -3.51 1.44
CA GLY A 155 4.24 -3.56 -0.01
C GLY A 155 4.70 -2.22 -0.59
N ALA A 156 4.15 -1.82 -1.73
CA ALA A 156 4.41 -0.50 -2.29
C ALA A 156 3.58 0.59 -1.58
N ASN A 157 2.28 0.41 -1.56
CA ASN A 157 1.31 1.29 -0.93
C ASN A 157 0.14 0.39 -0.51
N PRO A 158 -0.01 0.06 0.79
CA PRO A 158 0.81 0.47 1.93
C PRO A 158 2.25 -0.09 1.90
N GLY A 159 3.20 0.61 2.55
CA GLY A 159 4.59 0.16 2.66
C GLY A 159 5.62 1.20 2.22
N LEU A 160 6.14 1.06 0.99
CA LEU A 160 7.13 1.96 0.39
C LEU A 160 6.79 3.44 0.57
N VAL A 161 5.51 3.80 0.38
CA VAL A 161 5.03 5.19 0.47
C VAL A 161 5.24 5.84 1.83
N SER A 162 5.20 5.10 2.95
CA SER A 162 5.53 5.65 4.27
C SER A 162 6.98 6.15 4.33
N HIS A 163 7.91 5.42 3.69
CA HIS A 163 9.31 5.83 3.58
C HIS A 163 9.48 7.02 2.64
N LEU A 164 8.68 7.07 1.56
CA LEU A 164 8.65 8.22 0.65
C LEU A 164 8.13 9.47 1.34
N VAL A 165 7.13 9.39 2.22
CA VAL A 165 6.67 10.54 3.02
C VAL A 165 7.80 11.11 3.87
N LYS A 166 8.51 10.26 4.62
CA LYS A 166 9.65 10.69 5.44
C LYS A 166 10.73 11.38 4.60
N GLN A 167 11.10 10.78 3.47
CA GLN A 167 12.07 11.39 2.56
C GLN A 167 11.56 12.70 1.95
N ALA A 168 10.28 12.79 1.61
CA ALA A 168 9.67 13.98 1.04
C ALA A 168 9.63 15.15 2.05
N LEU A 169 9.34 14.87 3.32
CA LEU A 169 9.40 15.85 4.41
C LEU A 169 10.82 16.39 4.61
N GLU A 170 11.83 15.51 4.60
CA GLU A 170 13.24 15.92 4.70
C GLU A 170 13.68 16.79 3.52
N ASN A 171 13.32 16.38 2.28
CA ASN A 171 13.63 17.16 1.08
C ASN A 171 12.94 18.54 1.13
N LEU A 172 11.65 18.56 1.47
CA LEU A 172 10.88 19.80 1.55
C LEU A 172 11.47 20.76 2.60
N ALA A 173 11.84 20.25 3.78
CA ALA A 173 12.46 21.04 4.83
C ALA A 173 13.78 21.68 4.36
N ALA A 174 14.64 20.89 3.70
CA ALA A 174 15.89 21.38 3.13
C ALA A 174 15.64 22.47 2.07
N ASP A 175 14.70 22.23 1.16
CA ASP A 175 14.43 23.11 0.01
C ASP A 175 13.76 24.45 0.39
N ILE A 176 13.08 24.52 1.54
CA ILE A 176 12.54 25.79 2.08
C ILE A 176 13.43 26.41 3.16
N GLY A 177 14.57 25.80 3.48
CA GLY A 177 15.49 26.27 4.52
C GLY A 177 14.95 26.13 5.95
N GLN A 178 13.97 25.26 6.18
CA GLN A 178 13.42 24.98 7.51
C GLN A 178 14.39 24.08 8.28
N GLN A 179 15.02 24.63 9.31
CA GLN A 179 15.85 23.82 10.21
C GLN A 179 14.96 22.96 11.12
N HIS A 180 15.33 21.70 11.26
CA HIS A 180 14.71 20.74 12.16
C HIS A 180 15.78 19.78 12.69
N PRO A 181 15.70 19.31 13.95
CA PRO A 181 16.57 18.23 14.42
C PRO A 181 16.41 16.97 13.56
N VAL A 182 17.33 16.01 13.68
CA VAL A 182 17.13 14.70 13.06
C VAL A 182 15.88 14.05 13.67
N CYS A 183 14.91 13.69 12.84
CA CYS A 183 13.72 12.98 13.30
C CYS A 183 14.11 11.55 13.72
N THR A 184 13.90 11.22 15.00
CA THR A 184 14.23 9.90 15.56
C THR A 184 13.03 9.22 16.20
N SER A 185 11.96 9.97 16.45
CA SER A 185 10.70 9.51 17.02
C SER A 185 9.51 9.86 16.11
N ARG A 186 8.37 9.24 16.39
CA ARG A 186 7.09 9.58 15.76
C ARG A 186 6.74 11.06 15.97
N GLU A 187 6.94 11.56 17.19
CA GLU A 187 6.66 12.94 17.57
C GLU A 187 7.50 13.94 16.75
N ASP A 188 8.77 13.61 16.47
CA ASP A 188 9.63 14.45 15.64
C ASP A 188 9.09 14.56 14.20
N TRP A 189 8.62 13.44 13.63
CA TRP A 189 8.04 13.43 12.28
C TRP A 189 6.73 14.20 12.20
N ALA A 190 5.84 14.03 13.18
CA ALA A 190 4.59 14.78 13.28
C ALA A 190 4.85 16.28 13.39
N ARG A 191 5.81 16.69 14.24
CA ARG A 191 6.21 18.10 14.39
C ARG A 191 6.87 18.66 13.14
N LEU A 192 7.67 17.88 12.42
CA LEU A 192 8.23 18.31 11.14
C LEU A 192 7.12 18.58 10.13
N ALA A 193 6.18 17.65 9.95
CA ALA A 193 5.05 17.84 9.03
C ALA A 193 4.18 19.05 9.41
N GLN A 194 3.94 19.26 10.71
CA GLN A 194 3.26 20.45 11.25
C GLN A 194 4.02 21.73 10.94
N ALA A 195 5.34 21.77 11.20
CA ALA A 195 6.18 22.95 10.98
C ALA A 195 6.26 23.32 9.48
N LEU A 196 6.26 22.31 8.61
CA LEU A 196 6.20 22.49 7.15
C LEU A 196 4.79 22.87 6.66
N GLN A 197 3.78 22.83 7.54
CA GLN A 197 2.38 23.12 7.23
C GLN A 197 1.82 22.23 6.11
N VAL A 198 2.22 20.96 6.07
CA VAL A 198 1.64 19.98 5.14
C VAL A 198 0.19 19.73 5.55
N LYS A 199 -0.76 20.08 4.70
CA LYS A 199 -2.20 19.92 4.95
C LYS A 199 -2.72 18.59 4.44
N VAL A 200 -2.32 18.21 3.23
CA VAL A 200 -2.82 17.01 2.55
C VAL A 200 -1.63 16.21 2.01
N ILE A 201 -1.70 14.89 2.11
CA ILE A 201 -0.80 13.96 1.47
C ILE A 201 -1.65 13.03 0.61
N HIS A 202 -1.55 13.13 -0.71
CA HIS A 202 -2.07 12.06 -1.55
C HIS A 202 -1.00 10.98 -1.69
N ILE A 203 -1.41 9.72 -1.62
CA ILE A 203 -0.70 8.68 -2.35
C ILE A 203 -1.10 8.88 -3.81
N ALA A 204 -0.23 9.52 -4.59
CA ALA A 204 -0.55 10.00 -5.92
C ALA A 204 0.12 9.10 -6.94
N GLU A 205 -0.70 8.27 -7.58
CA GLU A 205 -0.23 7.22 -8.49
C GLU A 205 -0.87 7.33 -9.86
N TYR A 206 -0.04 7.16 -10.88
CA TYR A 206 -0.48 6.99 -12.25
C TYR A 206 0.20 5.77 -12.89
N ASP A 207 -0.59 4.73 -13.13
CA ASP A 207 -0.17 3.59 -13.92
C ASP A 207 -0.51 3.83 -15.40
N SER A 208 0.52 3.91 -16.23
CA SER A 208 0.43 4.11 -17.68
C SER A 208 0.72 2.83 -18.48
N GLN A 209 0.89 1.69 -17.80
CA GLN A 209 1.13 0.43 -18.47
C GLN A 209 -0.07 0.04 -19.33
N TYR A 210 0.19 -0.52 -20.51
CA TYR A 210 -0.85 -0.95 -21.43
C TYR A 210 -0.45 -2.24 -22.14
N ALA A 211 -1.45 -3.03 -22.54
CA ALA A 211 -1.28 -4.21 -23.37
C ALA A 211 -1.62 -3.92 -24.83
N ALA A 212 -1.09 -4.73 -25.76
CA ALA A 212 -1.49 -4.67 -27.17
C ALA A 212 -2.95 -5.13 -27.36
N ARG A 213 -3.38 -6.12 -26.58
CA ARG A 213 -4.78 -6.59 -26.53
C ARG A 213 -5.58 -5.69 -25.60
N ARG A 214 -6.52 -4.94 -26.18
CA ARG A 214 -7.49 -4.13 -25.45
C ARG A 214 -8.37 -5.00 -24.55
N LYS A 215 -8.84 -4.44 -23.44
CA LYS A 215 -9.91 -5.01 -22.62
C LYS A 215 -11.14 -5.40 -23.46
N GLU A 216 -11.71 -6.57 -23.16
CA GLU A 216 -12.99 -7.02 -23.71
C GLU A 216 -14.19 -6.70 -22.78
N PRO A 217 -15.43 -6.64 -23.30
CA PRO A 217 -16.62 -6.65 -22.46
C PRO A 217 -16.67 -7.90 -21.55
N GLY A 218 -17.11 -7.73 -20.30
CA GLY A 218 -17.17 -8.80 -19.32
C GLY A 218 -15.81 -9.32 -18.85
N GLU A 219 -14.73 -8.54 -19.00
CA GLU A 219 -13.38 -8.84 -18.51
C GLU A 219 -12.91 -7.70 -17.59
N PHE A 220 -12.48 -8.01 -16.37
CA PHE A 220 -11.72 -7.07 -15.54
C PHE A 220 -10.22 -7.23 -15.83
N VAL A 221 -9.53 -6.14 -16.16
CA VAL A 221 -8.11 -6.14 -16.51
C VAL A 221 -7.37 -5.23 -15.54
N ASN A 222 -6.23 -5.67 -15.01
CA ASN A 222 -5.41 -4.88 -14.08
C ASN A 222 -3.93 -5.28 -14.17
N THR A 223 -3.02 -4.46 -13.64
CA THR A 223 -1.56 -4.72 -13.57
C THR A 223 -1.12 -5.42 -12.29
N TRP A 224 -2.03 -5.54 -11.33
CA TRP A 224 -1.89 -6.32 -10.10
C TRP A 224 -3.19 -7.06 -9.78
N SER A 225 -3.29 -7.69 -8.60
CA SER A 225 -4.41 -8.56 -8.20
C SER A 225 -5.78 -7.97 -8.58
N VAL A 226 -6.49 -8.65 -9.48
CA VAL A 226 -7.83 -8.22 -9.91
C VAL A 226 -8.82 -8.40 -8.76
N GLU A 227 -8.78 -9.54 -8.07
CA GLU A 227 -9.65 -9.83 -6.93
C GLU A 227 -9.42 -8.85 -5.78
N GLY A 228 -8.14 -8.62 -5.42
CA GLY A 228 -7.79 -7.66 -4.38
C GLY A 228 -8.24 -6.24 -4.73
N PHE A 229 -7.99 -5.79 -5.97
CA PHE A 229 -8.41 -4.46 -6.37
C PHE A 229 -9.93 -4.29 -6.40
N ILE A 230 -10.69 -5.30 -6.84
CA ILE A 230 -12.16 -5.27 -6.79
C ILE A 230 -12.65 -5.16 -5.34
N ALA A 231 -12.09 -5.95 -4.42
CA ALA A 231 -12.47 -5.93 -3.01
C ALA A 231 -12.27 -4.52 -2.41
N GLU A 232 -11.07 -3.96 -2.57
CA GLU A 232 -10.71 -2.63 -2.07
C GLU A 232 -11.52 -1.51 -2.74
N ALA A 233 -11.74 -1.61 -4.05
CA ALA A 233 -12.55 -0.68 -4.82
C ALA A 233 -14.01 -0.61 -4.36
N CYS A 234 -14.55 -1.75 -3.91
CA CYS A 234 -15.93 -1.89 -3.44
C CYS A 234 -16.09 -1.51 -1.96
N GLN A 235 -15.02 -1.56 -1.16
CA GLN A 235 -15.02 -1.05 0.21
C GLN A 235 -15.34 0.46 0.27
N PRO A 236 -15.81 0.97 1.42
CA PRO A 236 -16.03 2.39 1.62
C PRO A 236 -14.79 3.23 1.27
N ALA A 237 -14.99 4.35 0.57
CA ALA A 237 -13.93 5.35 0.39
C ALA A 237 -13.43 5.80 1.78
N GLU A 238 -12.12 5.79 2.02
CA GLU A 238 -11.54 6.01 3.35
C GLU A 238 -10.30 6.89 3.29
N LEU A 239 -10.20 7.80 4.25
CA LEU A 239 -9.14 8.80 4.29
C LEU A 239 -8.80 9.20 5.73
N GLY A 240 -7.51 9.37 5.99
CA GLY A 240 -7.03 10.13 7.13
C GLY A 240 -7.58 11.56 7.06
N TRP A 241 -8.11 12.06 8.17
CA TRP A 241 -8.85 13.31 8.21
C TRP A 241 -8.07 14.41 8.92
N GLY A 242 -7.60 15.39 8.13
CA GLY A 242 -6.74 16.45 8.60
C GLY A 242 -7.41 17.44 9.55
N SER A 243 -6.62 18.05 10.42
CA SER A 243 -7.11 19.05 11.37
C SER A 243 -7.46 20.39 10.70
N HIS A 244 -7.00 20.62 9.47
CA HIS A 244 -7.34 21.83 8.68
C HIS A 244 -8.72 21.74 8.02
N GLU A 245 -9.32 20.55 7.90
CA GLU A 245 -10.58 20.35 7.22
C GLU A 245 -11.75 21.00 7.99
N ARG A 246 -12.45 21.94 7.36
CA ARG A 246 -13.46 22.79 8.01
C ARG A 246 -14.83 22.13 8.10
N ALA A 247 -15.14 21.20 7.21
CA ALA A 247 -16.46 20.60 7.12
C ALA A 247 -16.39 19.13 6.70
N LEU A 248 -17.09 18.29 7.45
CA LEU A 248 -17.28 16.89 7.12
C LEU A 248 -18.27 16.76 5.93
N PRO A 249 -18.00 15.93 4.90
CA PRO A 249 -18.98 15.64 3.87
C PRO A 249 -20.27 15.03 4.43
N ALA A 250 -21.42 15.31 3.81
CA ALA A 250 -22.72 14.83 4.32
C ALA A 250 -22.83 13.30 4.41
N ASP A 251 -22.15 12.61 3.49
CA ASP A 251 -22.08 11.16 3.42
C ASP A 251 -20.86 10.56 4.14
N ALA A 252 -20.08 11.36 4.86
CA ALA A 252 -18.97 10.87 5.66
C ALA A 252 -19.40 10.47 7.07
N ARG A 253 -18.65 9.55 7.68
CA ARG A 253 -18.84 9.06 9.04
C ARG A 253 -17.48 8.94 9.74
N ARG A 254 -17.50 9.11 11.07
CA ARG A 254 -16.34 8.95 11.95
C ARG A 254 -16.38 7.60 12.65
N HIS A 255 -15.22 7.14 13.11
CA HIS A 255 -15.13 5.98 14.00
C HIS A 255 -15.26 6.40 15.47
N PRO A 256 -16.06 5.69 16.30
CA PRO A 256 -16.25 6.01 17.71
C PRO A 256 -15.17 5.40 18.63
N TYR A 257 -14.17 4.72 18.07
CA TYR A 257 -13.09 4.03 18.79
C TYR A 257 -11.76 4.20 18.03
N GLY A 258 -10.65 3.73 18.62
CA GLY A 258 -9.30 3.80 18.05
C GLY A 258 -8.72 5.21 18.07
N SER A 259 -7.76 5.50 17.18
CA SER A 259 -7.08 6.81 17.10
C SER A 259 -7.95 7.96 16.59
N GLN A 260 -9.09 7.63 15.96
CA GLN A 260 -9.99 8.55 15.28
C GLN A 260 -9.28 9.37 14.20
N ALA A 261 -8.23 8.80 13.61
CA ALA A 261 -7.41 9.43 12.58
C ALA A 261 -8.09 9.51 11.20
N ALA A 262 -9.12 8.71 10.96
CA ALA A 262 -9.76 8.59 9.66
C ALA A 262 -11.28 8.82 9.70
N ILE A 263 -11.83 9.08 8.52
CA ILE A 263 -13.26 9.01 8.21
C ILE A 263 -13.46 8.04 7.04
N TYR A 264 -14.69 7.56 6.87
CA TYR A 264 -15.11 6.85 5.66
C TYR A 264 -16.34 7.51 5.06
N LEU A 265 -16.51 7.37 3.75
CA LEU A 265 -17.70 7.79 3.02
C LEU A 265 -18.64 6.60 2.87
N GLN A 266 -19.95 6.83 2.95
CA GLN A 266 -20.97 5.79 2.73
C GLN A 266 -21.17 5.50 1.24
N ARG A 267 -20.07 5.26 0.52
CA ARG A 267 -20.02 4.87 -0.89
C ARG A 267 -18.70 4.15 -1.20
N PRO A 268 -18.64 3.32 -2.25
CA PRO A 268 -17.41 2.66 -2.66
C PRO A 268 -16.28 3.63 -3.02
N GLY A 269 -15.04 3.19 -2.81
CA GLY A 269 -13.85 3.93 -3.20
C GLY A 269 -13.78 4.18 -4.70
N ALA A 270 -14.09 3.17 -5.52
CA ALA A 270 -14.14 3.29 -6.98
C ALA A 270 -15.31 4.16 -7.49
N ALA A 271 -16.28 4.51 -6.64
CA ALA A 271 -17.32 5.49 -6.95
C ALA A 271 -16.92 6.93 -6.58
N THR A 272 -15.73 7.11 -6.01
CA THR A 272 -15.28 8.38 -5.44
C THR A 272 -14.03 8.83 -6.16
N GLN A 273 -14.14 9.93 -6.91
CA GLN A 273 -13.01 10.53 -7.60
C GLN A 273 -12.49 11.75 -6.84
N VAL A 274 -11.20 11.99 -6.94
CA VAL A 274 -10.48 13.14 -6.37
C VAL A 274 -9.58 13.76 -7.42
N ARG A 275 -9.50 15.09 -7.42
CA ARG A 275 -8.52 15.86 -8.19
C ARG A 275 -7.15 15.68 -7.55
N THR A 276 -6.16 15.29 -8.36
CA THR A 276 -4.79 15.05 -7.91
C THR A 276 -3.81 15.48 -9.00
N TRP A 277 -2.52 15.24 -8.76
CA TRP A 277 -1.44 15.57 -9.67
C TRP A 277 -0.32 14.52 -9.62
N THR A 278 0.22 14.11 -10.76
CA THR A 278 1.43 13.27 -10.87
C THR A 278 2.36 13.85 -11.94
N PRO A 279 3.68 13.56 -11.90
CA PRO A 279 4.63 14.20 -12.82
C PRO A 279 4.41 13.85 -14.30
N GLY A 280 3.96 12.63 -14.64
CA GLY A 280 3.80 12.22 -16.03
C GLY A 280 2.57 12.78 -16.74
N VAL A 281 1.51 13.11 -16.01
CA VAL A 281 0.24 13.63 -16.59
C VAL A 281 -0.10 15.06 -16.15
N GLY A 282 0.47 15.53 -15.05
CA GLY A 282 0.06 16.77 -14.41
C GLY A 282 -1.28 16.61 -13.68
N PRO A 283 -2.20 17.59 -13.75
CA PRO A 283 -3.51 17.49 -13.14
C PRO A 283 -4.34 16.31 -13.69
N THR A 284 -4.92 15.51 -12.81
CA THR A 284 -5.73 14.34 -13.19
C THR A 284 -6.80 14.02 -12.15
N LEU A 285 -7.64 13.02 -12.43
CA LEU A 285 -8.53 12.40 -11.48
C LEU A 285 -7.98 11.04 -11.03
N GLY A 286 -7.98 10.81 -9.73
CA GLY A 286 -7.72 9.50 -9.14
C GLY A 286 -8.95 8.99 -8.39
N PHE A 287 -9.02 7.68 -8.16
CA PHE A 287 -10.01 7.06 -7.28
C PHE A 287 -9.54 7.09 -5.83
N LEU A 288 -10.47 7.37 -4.92
CA LEU A 288 -10.26 7.35 -3.47
C LEU A 288 -10.55 5.93 -2.94
N VAL A 289 -9.73 4.98 -3.36
CA VAL A 289 -9.78 3.59 -2.87
C VAL A 289 -9.20 3.54 -1.45
N THR A 290 -9.81 2.76 -0.57
CA THR A 290 -9.33 2.65 0.82
C THR A 290 -8.01 1.90 0.88
N HIS A 291 -7.10 2.39 1.72
CA HIS A 291 -5.75 1.87 1.85
C HIS A 291 -5.26 2.08 3.30
N SER A 292 -4.50 1.15 3.87
CA SER A 292 -4.14 1.22 5.29
C SER A 292 -3.25 2.42 5.61
N GLU A 293 -2.39 2.84 4.68
CA GLU A 293 -1.49 3.97 4.85
C GLU A 293 -2.21 5.31 4.91
N ALA A 294 -3.43 5.41 4.34
CA ALA A 294 -4.27 6.59 4.49
C ALA A 294 -4.60 6.84 5.97
N ILE A 295 -4.73 5.76 6.75
CA ILE A 295 -4.97 5.82 8.20
C ILE A 295 -3.65 5.92 8.96
N SER A 296 -2.69 5.03 8.64
CA SER A 296 -1.46 4.90 9.44
C SER A 296 -0.56 6.13 9.33
N ILE A 297 -0.39 6.72 8.14
CA ILE A 297 0.41 7.95 7.95
C ILE A 297 -0.24 9.13 8.66
N ALA A 298 -1.57 9.28 8.54
CA ALA A 298 -2.31 10.36 9.21
C ALA A 298 -2.18 10.25 10.73
N GLU A 299 -2.33 9.05 11.29
CA GLU A 299 -2.12 8.80 12.72
C GLU A 299 -0.66 9.04 13.13
N TYR A 300 0.30 8.53 12.37
CA TYR A 300 1.73 8.66 12.67
C TYR A 300 2.15 10.13 12.74
N LEU A 301 1.67 10.96 11.82
CA LEU A 301 1.96 12.40 11.76
C LEU A 301 1.05 13.27 12.65
N THR A 302 0.27 12.67 13.54
CA THR A 302 -0.61 13.43 14.45
C THR A 302 0.17 14.07 15.61
N VAL A 303 -0.05 15.37 15.85
CA VAL A 303 0.29 16.06 17.11
C VAL A 303 -1.00 16.28 17.90
N GLY A 304 -1.08 15.74 19.12
CA GLY A 304 -2.32 15.66 19.90
C GLY A 304 -3.01 14.30 19.75
N GLU A 305 -4.30 14.22 20.08
CA GLU A 305 -5.04 12.96 20.09
C GLU A 305 -6.53 13.12 19.73
N GLY A 306 -7.20 12.00 19.47
CA GLY A 306 -8.64 11.92 19.22
C GLY A 306 -9.08 12.55 17.89
N ALA A 307 -10.35 12.97 17.86
CA ALA A 307 -11.02 13.48 16.66
C ALA A 307 -10.63 14.92 16.28
N HIS A 308 -10.04 15.68 17.20
CA HIS A 308 -9.67 17.10 17.05
C HIS A 308 -8.24 17.34 17.55
N PRO A 309 -7.22 16.75 16.91
CA PRO A 309 -5.83 16.95 17.29
C PRO A 309 -5.34 18.37 16.95
N ASP A 310 -4.22 18.79 17.54
CA ASP A 310 -3.57 20.08 17.22
C ASP A 310 -3.10 20.11 15.76
N TYR A 311 -2.58 18.99 15.26
CA TYR A 311 -2.20 18.81 13.88
C TYR A 311 -2.40 17.38 13.41
N ARG A 312 -2.94 17.23 12.21
CA ARG A 312 -2.97 15.99 11.44
C ARG A 312 -3.12 16.35 9.95
N PRO A 313 -2.39 15.73 9.01
CA PRO A 313 -2.66 15.90 7.59
C PRO A 313 -3.85 15.05 7.15
N THR A 314 -4.61 15.51 6.17
CA THR A 314 -5.51 14.64 5.39
C THR A 314 -4.64 13.70 4.56
N VAL A 315 -4.91 12.39 4.57
CA VAL A 315 -4.14 11.41 3.80
C VAL A 315 -5.08 10.46 3.10
N HIS A 316 -4.94 10.28 1.78
CA HIS A 316 -5.69 9.27 1.05
C HIS A 316 -5.04 8.88 -0.27
N TYR A 317 -5.48 7.76 -0.81
CA TYR A 317 -5.10 7.35 -2.15
C TYR A 317 -5.80 8.23 -3.19
N ALA A 318 -5.07 8.55 -4.26
CA ALA A 318 -5.57 9.19 -5.45
C ALA A 318 -5.06 8.40 -6.65
N TYR A 319 -5.68 7.25 -6.88
CA TYR A 319 -5.18 6.24 -7.82
C TYR A 319 -5.73 6.45 -9.22
N ARG A 320 -4.86 6.73 -10.19
CA ARG A 320 -5.18 6.61 -11.61
C ARG A 320 -4.62 5.28 -12.13
N PRO A 321 -5.41 4.20 -12.12
CA PRO A 321 -4.95 2.90 -12.62
C PRO A 321 -4.75 2.96 -14.13
N CYS A 322 -4.17 1.89 -14.68
CA CYS A 322 -4.02 1.72 -16.12
C CYS A 322 -5.36 1.87 -16.86
N ASP A 323 -5.31 2.26 -18.14
CA ASP A 323 -6.53 2.59 -18.89
C ASP A 323 -7.50 1.42 -19.01
N ASP A 324 -6.99 0.19 -19.13
CA ASP A 324 -7.84 -1.01 -19.14
C ASP A 324 -8.54 -1.20 -17.78
N ALA A 325 -7.85 -0.96 -16.66
CA ALA A 325 -8.44 -1.01 -15.31
C ALA A 325 -9.46 0.12 -15.08
N LEU A 326 -9.22 1.33 -15.62
CA LEU A 326 -10.22 2.41 -15.61
C LEU A 326 -11.52 1.96 -16.31
N LEU A 327 -11.42 1.35 -17.49
CA LEU A 327 -12.57 0.80 -18.21
C LEU A 327 -13.22 -0.36 -17.45
N SER A 328 -12.44 -1.17 -16.73
CA SER A 328 -12.95 -2.25 -15.87
C SER A 328 -13.71 -1.73 -14.66
N LEU A 329 -13.25 -0.67 -14.00
CA LEU A 329 -13.98 -0.02 -12.91
C LEU A 329 -15.30 0.61 -13.40
N HIS A 330 -15.29 1.22 -14.59
CA HIS A 330 -16.51 1.75 -15.19
C HIS A 330 -17.55 0.65 -15.44
N GLU A 331 -17.12 -0.49 -15.99
CA GLU A 331 -18.01 -1.65 -16.18
C GLU A 331 -18.46 -2.26 -14.84
N LEU A 332 -17.58 -2.36 -13.85
CA LEU A 332 -17.92 -2.87 -12.51
C LEU A 332 -19.03 -2.01 -11.86
N ALA A 333 -18.90 -0.68 -11.93
CA ALA A 333 -19.92 0.24 -11.44
C ALA A 333 -21.25 0.09 -12.20
N ALA A 334 -21.21 -0.04 -13.54
CA ALA A 334 -22.40 -0.28 -14.35
C ALA A 334 -23.10 -1.61 -14.01
N ARG A 335 -22.36 -2.58 -13.50
CA ARG A 335 -22.85 -3.87 -13.00
C ARG A 335 -23.26 -3.85 -11.53
N GLN A 336 -23.41 -2.67 -10.92
CA GLN A 336 -23.77 -2.52 -9.50
C GLN A 336 -22.77 -3.27 -8.58
N TRP A 337 -21.48 -3.10 -8.86
CA TRP A 337 -20.37 -3.67 -8.08
C TRP A 337 -20.30 -5.20 -8.15
N GLN A 338 -20.99 -5.83 -9.09
CA GLN A 338 -20.87 -7.26 -9.35
C GLN A 338 -19.67 -7.54 -10.28
N PRO A 339 -18.70 -8.35 -9.84
CA PRO A 339 -17.49 -8.66 -10.62
C PRO A 339 -17.80 -9.15 -12.03
N GLN A 340 -16.92 -8.83 -12.98
CA GLN A 340 -16.92 -9.37 -14.33
C GLN A 340 -16.71 -10.89 -14.30
N PRO A 341 -17.31 -11.67 -15.23
CA PRO A 341 -17.18 -13.12 -15.26
C PRO A 341 -15.77 -13.59 -15.65
N ARG A 342 -14.93 -12.71 -16.19
CA ARG A 342 -13.55 -12.98 -16.56
C ARG A 342 -12.63 -11.94 -15.95
N GLN A 343 -11.41 -12.36 -15.66
CA GLN A 343 -10.35 -11.51 -15.15
C GLN A 343 -9.07 -11.76 -15.94
N ARG A 344 -8.25 -10.73 -16.13
CA ARG A 344 -6.93 -10.82 -16.74
C ARG A 344 -5.95 -9.91 -16.02
N LEU A 345 -4.94 -10.52 -15.43
CA LEU A 345 -3.76 -9.82 -14.97
C LEU A 345 -2.86 -9.51 -16.18
N LEU A 346 -2.46 -8.26 -16.32
CA LEU A 346 -1.43 -7.83 -17.26
C LEU A 346 -0.06 -8.17 -16.68
N ASP A 347 0.72 -8.95 -17.42
CA ASP A 347 2.02 -9.48 -16.98
C ASP A 347 3.01 -9.43 -18.16
N ASP A 348 3.32 -10.58 -18.77
CA ASP A 348 4.17 -10.66 -19.96
C ASP A 348 3.59 -9.91 -21.17
N ASP A 349 2.27 -9.68 -21.21
CA ASP A 349 1.56 -9.01 -22.31
C ASP A 349 1.57 -7.48 -22.23
N ILE A 350 2.22 -6.88 -21.22
CA ILE A 350 2.43 -5.42 -21.16
C ILE A 350 3.37 -4.99 -22.30
N ALA A 351 2.88 -4.10 -23.15
CA ALA A 351 3.59 -3.62 -24.34
C ALA A 351 4.46 -2.38 -24.08
N GLY A 352 4.15 -1.60 -23.04
CA GLY A 352 4.88 -0.38 -22.70
C GLY A 352 4.26 0.32 -21.49
N GLY A 353 4.82 1.47 -21.13
CA GLY A 353 4.36 2.30 -20.02
C GLY A 353 5.21 2.17 -18.77
N ARG A 354 4.75 2.82 -17.71
CA ARG A 354 5.41 2.92 -16.40
C ARG A 354 4.39 3.01 -15.30
N ASP A 355 4.82 2.69 -14.10
CA ASP A 355 4.08 2.94 -12.86
C ASP A 355 4.72 4.12 -12.11
N GLU A 356 3.98 5.23 -12.02
CA GLU A 356 4.39 6.43 -11.30
C GLU A 356 3.75 6.48 -9.91
N LEU A 357 4.34 5.74 -8.96
CA LEU A 357 3.90 5.73 -7.56
C LEU A 357 4.72 6.69 -6.70
N GLY A 358 4.05 7.63 -6.05
CA GLY A 358 4.68 8.54 -5.11
C GLY A 358 3.70 9.17 -4.11
N VAL A 359 4.24 10.09 -3.32
CA VAL A 359 3.50 10.86 -2.33
C VAL A 359 3.49 12.33 -2.73
N LEU A 360 2.32 12.95 -2.71
CA LEU A 360 2.11 14.36 -3.05
C LEU A 360 1.78 15.13 -1.78
N LEU A 361 2.75 15.85 -1.25
CA LEU A 361 2.59 16.75 -0.11
C LEU A 361 2.01 18.07 -0.62
N LEU A 362 0.93 18.55 0.01
CA LEU A 362 0.16 19.72 -0.41
C LEU A 362 -0.04 20.70 0.75
N GLY A 363 -0.12 21.99 0.44
CA GLY A 363 -0.46 23.05 1.41
C GLY A 363 0.71 23.73 2.11
N HIS A 364 1.93 23.22 1.91
CA HIS A 364 3.15 23.85 2.39
C HIS A 364 3.52 25.10 1.56
N GLY A 365 4.54 25.85 1.99
CA GLY A 365 4.97 27.11 1.36
C GLY A 365 5.51 27.04 -0.09
N LYS A 366 5.52 25.84 -0.70
CA LYS A 366 5.87 25.60 -2.12
C LYS A 366 4.72 24.91 -2.87
N THR A 367 3.49 25.10 -2.39
CA THR A 367 2.23 24.63 -3.00
C THR A 367 2.05 23.12 -2.99
N ALA A 368 2.76 22.41 -3.88
CA ALA A 368 2.69 20.97 -4.04
C ALA A 368 4.07 20.37 -4.33
N TYR A 369 4.37 19.22 -3.71
CA TYR A 369 5.61 18.48 -3.92
C TYR A 369 5.33 16.98 -4.02
N TRP A 370 5.53 16.40 -5.20
CA TRP A 370 5.47 14.97 -5.42
C TRP A 370 6.86 14.34 -5.28
N TYR A 371 6.97 13.21 -4.58
CA TYR A 371 8.20 12.43 -4.50
C TYR A 371 7.90 10.94 -4.64
N GLY A 372 8.60 10.25 -5.55
CA GLY A 372 8.30 8.85 -5.83
C GLY A 372 9.07 8.24 -6.98
N SER A 373 8.65 7.02 -7.32
CA SER A 373 9.20 6.15 -8.35
C SER A 373 8.49 6.39 -9.68
N THR A 374 9.24 6.34 -10.79
CA THR A 374 8.69 6.43 -12.17
C THR A 374 9.16 5.22 -12.99
N LEU A 375 9.04 4.03 -12.42
CA LEU A 375 9.60 2.79 -12.95
C LEU A 375 8.89 2.35 -14.23
N SER A 376 9.64 2.23 -15.32
CA SER A 376 9.11 1.69 -16.58
C SER A 376 9.09 0.16 -16.62
N ILE A 377 8.21 -0.41 -17.45
CA ILE A 377 8.16 -1.86 -17.66
C ILE A 377 9.49 -2.43 -18.21
N ASP A 378 10.16 -1.69 -19.10
CA ASP A 378 11.45 -2.12 -19.67
C ASP A 378 12.55 -2.20 -18.61
N GLN A 379 12.58 -1.22 -17.70
CA GLN A 379 13.47 -1.25 -16.55
C GLN A 379 13.12 -2.40 -15.62
N ALA A 380 11.84 -2.59 -15.28
CA ALA A 380 11.41 -3.65 -14.37
C ALA A 380 11.85 -5.04 -14.87
N ARG A 381 11.58 -5.35 -16.14
CA ARG A 381 11.99 -6.60 -16.80
C ARG A 381 13.50 -6.81 -16.81
N THR A 382 14.28 -5.73 -16.92
CA THR A 382 15.75 -5.78 -16.87
C THR A 382 16.27 -6.03 -15.44
N LEU A 383 15.57 -5.50 -14.44
CA LEU A 383 16.03 -5.50 -13.04
C LEU A 383 15.70 -6.81 -12.31
N CYS A 384 14.51 -7.37 -12.52
CA CYS A 384 14.08 -8.61 -11.89
C CYS A 384 13.05 -9.36 -12.75
N PRO A 385 13.24 -10.68 -12.99
CA PRO A 385 12.25 -11.46 -13.74
C PRO A 385 10.92 -11.56 -12.99
N HIS A 386 9.85 -11.92 -13.72
CA HIS A 386 8.49 -12.11 -13.20
C HIS A 386 7.87 -10.87 -12.55
N ASN A 387 8.35 -9.68 -12.91
CA ASN A 387 7.80 -8.43 -12.42
C ASN A 387 7.43 -7.48 -13.57
N SER A 388 6.26 -6.86 -13.43
CA SER A 388 5.88 -5.62 -14.10
C SER A 388 6.47 -4.42 -13.35
N ALA A 389 6.20 -3.18 -13.79
CA ALA A 389 6.60 -2.01 -13.01
C ALA A 389 5.90 -2.00 -11.63
N THR A 390 4.58 -2.20 -11.63
CA THR A 390 3.76 -2.27 -10.41
C THR A 390 4.25 -3.34 -9.46
N SER A 391 4.42 -4.58 -9.93
CA SER A 391 4.82 -5.66 -9.02
C SER A 391 6.26 -5.51 -8.54
N LEU A 392 7.19 -4.94 -9.32
CA LEU A 392 8.56 -4.73 -8.85
C LEU A 392 8.64 -3.71 -7.71
N GLN A 393 7.82 -2.66 -7.73
CA GLN A 393 7.76 -1.70 -6.61
C GLN A 393 7.29 -2.39 -5.32
N VAL A 394 6.30 -3.27 -5.40
CA VAL A 394 5.81 -4.06 -4.26
C VAL A 394 6.87 -5.04 -3.79
N THR A 395 7.43 -5.84 -4.70
CA THR A 395 8.36 -6.93 -4.34
C THR A 395 9.70 -6.40 -3.84
N ALA A 396 10.16 -5.23 -4.32
CA ALA A 396 11.33 -4.54 -3.78
C ALA A 396 11.11 -4.12 -2.32
N ALA A 397 9.94 -3.57 -2.01
CA ALA A 397 9.60 -3.16 -0.64
C ALA A 397 9.48 -4.38 0.29
N VAL A 398 8.79 -5.44 -0.15
CA VAL A 398 8.71 -6.71 0.58
C VAL A 398 10.11 -7.26 0.86
N MET A 399 10.98 -7.32 -0.14
CA MET A 399 12.36 -7.78 0.04
C MET A 399 13.09 -6.96 1.10
N ALA A 400 12.99 -5.63 1.03
CA ALA A 400 13.62 -4.75 2.01
C ALA A 400 13.06 -4.98 3.42
N GLY A 401 11.75 -5.16 3.56
CA GLY A 401 11.09 -5.49 4.83
C GLY A 401 11.56 -6.84 5.40
N VAL A 402 11.65 -7.88 4.56
CA VAL A 402 12.17 -9.21 4.99
C VAL A 402 13.62 -9.10 5.45
N VAL A 403 14.49 -8.45 4.68
CA VAL A 403 15.90 -8.24 5.05
C VAL A 403 16.02 -7.49 6.38
N TRP A 404 15.23 -6.42 6.56
CA TRP A 404 15.23 -5.64 7.79
C TRP A 404 14.75 -6.45 8.99
N THR A 405 13.69 -7.24 8.83
CA THR A 405 13.14 -8.13 9.88
C THR A 405 14.15 -9.19 10.29
N ILE A 406 14.90 -9.78 9.35
CA ILE A 406 15.98 -10.74 9.67
C ILE A 406 17.10 -10.07 10.48
N ARG A 407 17.45 -8.82 10.17
CA ARG A 407 18.45 -8.04 10.93
C ARG A 407 17.94 -7.60 12.30
N ASN A 408 16.63 -7.45 12.44
CA ASN A 408 15.99 -6.94 13.65
C ASN A 408 14.86 -7.90 14.08
N PRO A 409 15.15 -9.14 14.50
CA PRO A 409 14.14 -10.18 14.69
C PRO A 409 13.27 -9.99 15.95
N ARG A 410 13.58 -8.99 16.79
CA ARG A 410 12.98 -8.77 18.11
C ARG A 410 12.51 -7.32 18.29
N ARG A 411 11.49 -6.94 17.53
CA ARG A 411 10.92 -5.57 17.53
C ARG A 411 9.39 -5.55 17.67
N GLY A 412 8.76 -6.70 17.85
CA GLY A 412 7.31 -6.81 17.94
C GLY A 412 6.58 -6.42 16.66
N ILE A 413 5.33 -5.99 16.79
CA ILE A 413 4.45 -5.67 15.66
C ILE A 413 4.62 -4.20 15.25
N LEU A 414 5.08 -4.00 14.02
CA LEU A 414 5.40 -2.70 13.44
C LEU A 414 4.60 -2.44 12.17
N GLU A 415 4.35 -1.17 11.92
CA GLU A 415 3.87 -0.66 10.64
C GLU A 415 5.03 -0.02 9.85
N PRO A 416 4.88 0.20 8.53
CA PRO A 416 5.93 0.78 7.70
C PRO A 416 6.38 2.16 8.21
N ASP A 417 5.45 2.93 8.78
CA ASP A 417 5.71 4.24 9.36
C ASP A 417 6.72 4.19 10.52
N GLU A 418 6.90 3.05 11.17
CA GLU A 418 7.82 2.88 12.31
C GLU A 418 9.23 2.43 11.89
N LEU A 419 9.44 2.06 10.63
CA LEU A 419 10.72 1.56 10.13
C LEU A 419 11.69 2.69 9.75
N PRO A 420 13.01 2.42 9.73
CA PRO A 420 14.02 3.38 9.31
C PRO A 420 13.98 3.59 7.78
N HIS A 421 13.38 4.69 7.32
CA HIS A 421 13.13 4.95 5.90
C HIS A 421 14.39 4.91 5.05
N ARG A 422 15.53 5.41 5.56
CA ARG A 422 16.80 5.44 4.82
C ARG A 422 17.30 4.04 4.48
N GLU A 423 17.30 3.12 5.44
CA GLU A 423 17.75 1.75 5.22
C GLU A 423 16.81 1.00 4.25
N ILE A 424 15.49 1.15 4.44
CA ILE A 424 14.51 0.53 3.54
C ILE A 424 14.65 1.10 2.12
N LEU A 425 14.72 2.42 1.95
CA LEU A 425 14.89 3.04 0.63
C LEU A 425 16.22 2.68 -0.01
N GLU A 426 17.30 2.50 0.76
CA GLU A 426 18.59 2.05 0.24
C GLU A 426 18.49 0.65 -0.38
N LEU A 427 17.81 -0.28 0.30
CA LEU A 427 17.55 -1.63 -0.20
C LEU A 427 16.63 -1.64 -1.44
N CYS A 428 15.61 -0.78 -1.46
CA CYS A 428 14.66 -0.69 -2.57
C CYS A 428 15.23 0.02 -3.80
N ARG A 429 16.07 1.06 -3.62
CA ARG A 429 16.50 2.00 -4.68
C ARG A 429 16.97 1.33 -5.98
N PRO A 430 17.72 0.21 -5.98
CA PRO A 430 18.11 -0.46 -7.22
C PRO A 430 16.94 -0.96 -8.09
N TYR A 431 15.72 -1.05 -7.54
CA TYR A 431 14.54 -1.64 -8.16
C TYR A 431 13.42 -0.65 -8.49
N LEU A 432 13.57 0.62 -8.09
CA LEU A 432 12.51 1.64 -8.21
C LEU A 432 12.65 2.54 -9.44
N GLY A 433 13.57 2.22 -10.36
CA GLY A 433 13.87 3.13 -11.48
C GLY A 433 14.27 4.52 -10.97
N PRO A 434 13.90 5.61 -11.67
CA PRO A 434 14.15 6.96 -11.17
C PRO A 434 13.26 7.27 -9.97
N LEU A 435 13.90 7.57 -8.83
CA LEU A 435 13.27 8.09 -7.63
C LEU A 435 13.52 9.61 -7.54
N GLN A 436 12.49 10.42 -7.78
CA GLN A 436 12.63 11.86 -8.05
C GLN A 436 11.56 12.71 -7.34
N GLY A 437 11.87 14.00 -7.16
CA GLY A 437 10.98 15.00 -6.58
C GLY A 437 10.59 16.08 -7.58
N PHE A 438 9.32 16.47 -7.60
CA PHE A 438 8.76 17.47 -8.50
C PHE A 438 7.88 18.46 -7.74
N TYR A 439 8.19 19.75 -7.87
CA TYR A 439 7.31 20.82 -7.40
C TYR A 439 6.29 21.20 -8.47
N SER A 440 5.14 21.67 -8.04
CA SER A 440 4.08 22.17 -8.92
C SER A 440 3.31 23.31 -8.24
N ASP A 441 2.89 24.30 -9.02
CA ASP A 441 1.98 25.37 -8.57
C ASP A 441 0.50 24.96 -8.69
N TRP A 442 0.23 23.70 -9.05
CA TRP A 442 -1.13 23.18 -9.18
C TRP A 442 -1.89 23.23 -7.85
N THR A 443 -3.18 23.57 -7.93
CA THR A 443 -4.16 23.43 -6.84
C THR A 443 -5.45 22.83 -7.41
N PRO A 444 -6.33 22.21 -6.59
CA PRO A 444 -7.61 21.69 -7.09
C PRO A 444 -8.60 22.79 -7.52
N LEU A 445 -8.28 24.07 -7.29
CA LEU A 445 -9.03 25.22 -7.82
C LEU A 445 -8.59 25.60 -9.24
N ALA A 446 -7.48 25.07 -9.73
CA ALA A 446 -7.02 25.33 -11.09
C ALA A 446 -8.05 24.83 -12.11
N GLN A 447 -8.36 25.68 -13.09
CA GLN A 447 -9.22 25.36 -14.24
C GLN A 447 -10.64 24.89 -13.86
N ARG A 448 -11.18 25.33 -12.72
CA ARG A 448 -12.60 25.07 -12.38
C ARG A 448 -13.55 25.80 -13.34
N HIS A 449 -14.66 25.15 -13.65
CA HIS A 449 -15.67 25.70 -14.56
C HIS A 449 -16.65 26.60 -13.79
N VAL A 450 -16.43 27.91 -13.90
CA VAL A 450 -17.29 28.92 -13.27
C VAL A 450 -18.75 28.76 -13.73
N GLY A 451 -19.67 28.60 -12.77
CA GLY A 451 -21.10 28.46 -13.01
C GLY A 451 -21.60 27.04 -13.28
N ILE A 452 -20.70 26.05 -13.36
CA ILE A 452 -21.04 24.62 -13.49
C ILE A 452 -20.57 23.85 -12.26
N ASP A 453 -19.34 24.08 -11.83
CA ASP A 453 -18.77 23.37 -10.68
C ASP A 453 -19.47 23.76 -9.37
N PRO A 454 -19.63 22.81 -8.43
CA PRO A 454 -20.13 23.11 -7.09
C PRO A 454 -19.27 24.15 -6.36
N PRO A 455 -19.84 24.92 -5.41
CA PRO A 455 -19.11 25.93 -4.66
C PRO A 455 -17.81 25.43 -4.03
N SER A 456 -16.70 26.11 -4.32
CA SER A 456 -15.38 25.89 -3.72
C SER A 456 -15.24 26.59 -2.37
N ASP A 457 -14.24 26.17 -1.59
CA ASP A 457 -13.60 27.04 -0.61
C ASP A 457 -12.40 27.73 -1.28
N GLU A 458 -12.54 29.02 -1.59
CA GLU A 458 -11.51 29.84 -2.23
C GLU A 458 -10.44 30.33 -1.25
N GLU A 459 -10.70 30.29 0.06
CA GLU A 459 -9.73 30.72 1.08
C GLU A 459 -8.65 29.66 1.32
N ASP A 460 -9.02 28.38 1.22
CA ASP A 460 -8.10 27.27 1.35
C ASP A 460 -8.31 26.25 0.21
N PRO A 461 -7.47 26.27 -0.84
CA PRO A 461 -7.61 25.35 -1.96
C PRO A 461 -7.53 23.87 -1.52
N TRP A 462 -6.89 23.58 -0.38
CA TRP A 462 -6.60 22.21 0.06
C TRP A 462 -7.69 21.58 0.92
N GLN A 463 -8.86 22.19 1.02
CA GLN A 463 -10.03 21.57 1.64
C GLN A 463 -10.50 20.38 0.81
N PHE A 464 -10.88 19.28 1.48
CA PHE A 464 -11.34 18.06 0.81
C PHE A 464 -12.53 18.29 -0.13
N ARG A 465 -13.37 19.30 0.14
CA ARG A 465 -14.46 19.70 -0.78
C ARG A 465 -14.00 20.19 -2.16
N ASN A 466 -12.78 20.72 -2.26
CA ASN A 466 -12.19 21.15 -3.53
C ASN A 466 -11.52 19.96 -4.23
N LEU A 467 -10.90 19.08 -3.45
CA LEU A 467 -10.24 17.87 -3.93
C LEU A 467 -11.25 16.86 -4.45
N ARG A 468 -12.33 16.60 -3.73
CA ARG A 468 -13.39 15.66 -4.13
C ARG A 468 -14.03 16.11 -5.45
N PHE A 469 -14.07 15.20 -6.41
CA PHE A 469 -14.80 15.39 -7.66
C PHE A 469 -16.26 14.96 -7.43
N THR A 470 -17.18 15.91 -7.54
CA THR A 470 -18.61 15.75 -7.19
C THR A 470 -19.50 16.23 -8.30
#